data_AF-X5Q1K5-F1
#
_entry.id   AF-X5Q1K5-F1
#
_cell.length_a   1.000
_cell.length_b   1.000
_cell.length_c   1.000
_cell.angle_alpha   90.00
_cell.angle_beta   90.00
_cell.angle_gamma   90.00
#
_symmetry.space_group_name_H-M   'P 1'
#
loop_
_entity.id
_entity.type
_entity.pdbx_description
1 polymer ?
#
loop_
_entity_poly.entity_id
_entity_poly.type
_entity_poly.pdbx_seq_one_letter_code
_entity_poly.pdbx_strand_id
1 'polypeptide(L)'
;MTVQKKVPFVTFLTRVRDESVQGPNPYRWEEKTSDDYFAGKRVILFSLPGAFTPTCSTYQLPNFEELYDEFEKEGIDAIYCVSVNDAFVMNAWGKSLGLHKVELIPDGSGEFTRKMGMLVAKDNLGFGMRSWRYAALINNGVVEQWFEEEGFSDNCEADPYGVSSPQNVLETLKAAA
;
A
#
# COMPACT_ATOMS: atom_id res chain seq x y z
N MET A 1 -9.90 -10.51 -0.62
CA MET A 1 -9.04 -11.57 -1.23
C MET A 1 -9.01 -12.78 -0.29
N THR A 2 -8.68 -14.00 -0.74
CA THR A 2 -8.53 -15.15 0.17
C THR A 2 -7.06 -15.55 0.28
N VAL A 3 -6.65 -16.02 1.45
CA VAL A 3 -5.33 -16.65 1.68
C VAL A 3 -5.06 -17.76 0.65
N GLN A 4 -3.79 -18.01 0.32
CA GLN A 4 -3.30 -18.93 -0.72
C GLN A 4 -3.58 -18.51 -2.17
N LYS A 5 -4.02 -17.27 -2.42
CA LYS A 5 -4.12 -16.75 -3.79
C LYS A 5 -2.89 -15.94 -4.17
N LYS A 6 -2.48 -16.06 -5.44
CA LYS A 6 -1.49 -15.15 -6.01
C LYS A 6 -2.07 -13.74 -6.15
N VAL A 7 -1.25 -12.74 -5.85
CA VAL A 7 -1.56 -11.35 -6.18
C VAL A 7 -1.70 -11.18 -7.70
N PRO A 8 -2.56 -10.27 -8.16
CA PRO A 8 -2.75 -10.06 -9.58
C PRO A 8 -1.48 -9.50 -10.22
N PHE A 9 -1.18 -9.95 -11.44
CA PHE A 9 -0.16 -9.35 -12.27
C PHE A 9 -0.68 -8.05 -12.89
N VAL A 10 0.03 -6.95 -12.62
CA VAL A 10 -0.23 -5.58 -13.10
C VAL A 10 1.11 -4.90 -13.37
N THR A 11 1.10 -3.92 -14.26
CA THR A 11 2.22 -2.99 -14.49
C THR A 11 1.84 -1.60 -13.97
N PHE A 12 2.61 -1.10 -13.01
CA PHE A 12 2.47 0.22 -12.40
C PHE A 12 3.34 1.22 -13.15
N LEU A 13 2.75 2.34 -13.57
CA LEU A 13 3.48 3.47 -14.13
C LEU A 13 3.98 4.35 -12.98
N THR A 14 5.22 4.11 -12.58
CA THR A 14 5.85 4.82 -11.47
C THR A 14 6.70 5.99 -11.96
N ARG A 15 7.04 6.89 -11.04
CA ARG A 15 8.02 7.94 -11.26
C ARG A 15 9.15 7.80 -10.25
N VAL A 16 10.35 7.53 -10.72
CA VAL A 16 11.54 7.32 -9.87
C VAL A 16 12.44 8.53 -9.95
N ARG A 17 12.97 8.97 -8.80
CA ARG A 17 13.87 10.12 -8.73
C ARG A 17 15.17 9.78 -9.45
N ASP A 18 15.61 10.68 -10.31
CA ASP A 18 16.82 10.51 -11.12
C ASP A 18 17.57 11.85 -11.16
N GLU A 19 18.74 11.89 -10.53
CA GLU A 19 19.55 13.11 -10.41
C GLU A 19 20.15 13.58 -11.73
N SER A 20 20.18 12.72 -12.76
CA SER A 20 20.57 13.11 -14.11
C SER A 20 19.50 13.95 -14.82
N VAL A 21 18.25 13.89 -14.35
CA VAL A 21 17.14 14.69 -14.88
C VAL A 21 17.22 16.10 -14.29
N GLN A 22 17.55 17.08 -15.12
CA GLN A 22 17.64 18.48 -14.71
C GLN A 22 16.25 19.10 -14.46
N GLY A 23 16.20 20.09 -13.57
CA GLY A 23 15.01 20.92 -13.33
C GLY A 23 14.26 20.60 -12.03
N PRO A 24 13.09 21.22 -11.82
CA PRO A 24 12.38 21.18 -10.54
C PRO A 24 11.70 19.83 -10.25
N ASN A 25 11.60 18.95 -11.25
CA ASN A 25 10.96 17.63 -11.13
C ASN A 25 11.91 16.53 -11.66
N PRO A 26 12.99 16.20 -10.91
CA PRO A 26 14.03 15.26 -11.34
C PRO A 26 13.54 13.80 -11.19
N TYR A 27 12.48 13.45 -11.92
CA TYR A 27 11.86 12.13 -11.91
C TYR A 27 11.66 11.65 -13.34
N ARG A 28 11.99 10.39 -13.63
CA ARG A 28 11.67 9.73 -14.89
C ARG A 28 10.56 8.71 -14.72
N TRP A 29 9.92 8.33 -15.83
CA TRP A 29 9.00 7.21 -15.84
C TRP A 29 9.74 5.88 -15.69
N GLU A 30 9.11 4.95 -14.98
CA GLU A 30 9.56 3.58 -14.84
C GLU A 30 8.35 2.66 -14.69
N GLU A 31 8.33 1.61 -15.51
CA GLU A 31 7.36 0.54 -15.37
C GLU A 31 7.86 -0.43 -14.30
N LYS A 32 7.05 -0.67 -13.27
CA LYS A 32 7.29 -1.72 -12.28
C LYS A 32 6.12 -2.70 -12.32
N THR A 33 6.40 -3.99 -12.35
CA THR A 33 5.40 -5.05 -12.36
C THR A 33 5.11 -5.56 -10.95
N SER A 34 4.02 -6.32 -10.79
CA SER A 34 3.79 -7.05 -9.54
C SER A 34 4.98 -7.93 -9.15
N ASP A 35 5.69 -8.55 -10.10
CA ASP A 35 6.82 -9.42 -9.77
C ASP A 35 8.02 -8.62 -9.23
N ASP A 36 8.25 -7.39 -9.68
CA ASP A 36 9.31 -6.52 -9.13
C ASP A 36 9.10 -6.23 -7.64
N TYR A 37 7.83 -6.17 -7.21
CA TYR A 37 7.45 -5.96 -5.82
C TYR A 37 7.39 -7.25 -5.00
N PHE A 38 6.86 -8.34 -5.55
CA PHE A 38 6.42 -9.50 -4.76
C PHE A 38 7.18 -10.81 -5.03
N ALA A 39 7.88 -10.97 -6.17
CA ALA A 39 8.55 -12.22 -6.50
C ALA A 39 9.82 -12.40 -5.66
N GLY A 40 10.01 -13.60 -5.10
CA GLY A 40 11.18 -13.95 -4.28
C GLY A 40 11.32 -13.18 -2.96
N LYS A 41 10.30 -12.42 -2.55
CA LYS A 41 10.28 -11.64 -1.31
C LYS A 41 9.10 -12.05 -0.42
N ARG A 42 9.25 -11.89 0.88
CA ARG A 42 8.17 -11.89 1.87
C ARG A 42 7.93 -10.47 2.33
N VAL A 43 6.79 -9.90 1.96
CA VAL A 43 6.53 -8.46 2.09
C VAL A 43 5.20 -8.20 2.77
N ILE A 44 5.08 -7.00 3.34
CA ILE A 44 3.79 -6.45 3.75
C ILE A 44 3.31 -5.51 2.65
N LEU A 45 2.09 -5.72 2.18
CA LEU A 45 1.36 -4.75 1.38
C LEU A 45 0.21 -4.21 2.23
N PHE A 46 0.13 -2.90 2.40
CA PHE A 46 -1.08 -2.27 2.94
C PHE A 46 -1.66 -1.26 1.96
N SER A 47 -2.97 -1.14 1.99
CA SER A 47 -3.73 -0.24 1.15
C SER A 47 -4.55 0.73 1.96
N LEU A 48 -4.85 1.87 1.34
CA LEU A 48 -5.60 2.95 1.94
C LEU A 48 -6.42 3.75 0.92
N PRO A 49 -7.47 4.48 1.39
CA PRO A 49 -8.38 5.19 0.48
C PRO A 49 -7.74 6.30 -0.35
N GLY A 50 -6.69 6.97 0.14
CA GLY A 50 -6.04 8.03 -0.62
C GLY A 50 -4.91 8.73 0.12
N ALA A 51 -3.94 9.21 -0.66
CA ALA A 51 -2.92 10.14 -0.19
C ALA A 51 -3.53 11.41 0.40
N PHE A 52 -2.83 12.04 1.36
CA PHE A 52 -3.20 13.27 2.06
C PHE A 52 -4.49 13.23 2.91
N THR A 53 -5.18 12.09 3.05
CA THR A 53 -6.33 12.01 3.96
C THR A 53 -5.91 11.83 5.42
N PRO A 54 -6.72 12.23 6.42
CA PRO A 54 -6.30 12.33 7.82
C PRO A 54 -5.77 11.02 8.42
N THR A 55 -6.57 9.95 8.44
CA THR A 55 -6.18 8.66 9.05
C THR A 55 -4.94 8.06 8.40
N CYS A 56 -4.86 8.17 7.07
CA CYS A 56 -3.75 7.67 6.27
C CYS A 56 -2.45 8.41 6.57
N SER A 57 -2.50 9.74 6.71
CA SER A 57 -1.33 10.61 6.84
C SER A 57 -0.87 10.82 8.28
N THR A 58 -1.76 10.64 9.26
CA THR A 58 -1.44 10.81 10.68
C THR A 58 -1.05 9.50 11.36
N TYR A 59 -1.64 8.37 10.95
CA TYR A 59 -1.50 7.11 11.68
C TYR A 59 -0.96 5.97 10.82
N GLN A 60 -1.70 5.55 9.78
CA GLN A 60 -1.40 4.25 9.15
C GLN A 60 -0.01 4.19 8.53
N LEU A 61 0.28 5.06 7.55
CA LEU A 61 1.56 5.05 6.86
C LEU A 61 2.73 5.45 7.79
N PRO A 62 2.65 6.52 8.60
CA PRO A 62 3.72 6.85 9.54
C PRO A 62 4.05 5.73 10.53
N ASN A 63 3.05 5.00 11.04
CA ASN A 63 3.31 3.92 11.99
C ASN A 63 3.97 2.70 11.31
N PHE A 64 3.68 2.42 10.03
CA PHE A 64 4.41 1.40 9.28
C PHE A 64 5.86 1.81 9.04
N GLU A 65 6.13 3.09 8.78
CA GLU A 65 7.49 3.64 8.66
C GLU A 65 8.27 3.53 9.98
N GLU A 66 7.64 3.90 11.10
CA GLU A 66 8.25 3.82 12.44
C GLU A 66 8.58 2.37 12.85
N LEU A 67 7.66 1.43 12.57
CA LEU A 67 7.81 0.02 12.93
C LEU A 67 8.57 -0.82 11.90
N TYR A 68 9.09 -0.21 10.83
CA TYR A 68 9.74 -0.92 9.72
C TYR A 68 10.84 -1.89 10.20
N ASP A 69 11.72 -1.42 11.10
CA ASP A 69 12.85 -2.22 11.62
C ASP A 69 12.38 -3.42 12.47
N GLU A 70 11.20 -3.33 13.08
CA GLU A 70 10.62 -4.45 13.80
C GLU A 70 10.08 -5.51 12.83
N PHE A 71 9.50 -5.10 11.71
CA PHE A 71 9.07 -6.03 10.67
C PHE A 71 10.25 -6.73 9.99
N GLU A 72 11.36 -6.03 9.74
CA GLU A 72 12.58 -6.64 9.20
C GLU A 72 13.11 -7.76 10.11
N LYS A 73 13.07 -7.57 11.45
CA LYS A 73 13.46 -8.60 12.41
C LYS A 73 12.58 -9.86 12.33
N GLU A 74 11.32 -9.71 11.94
CA GLU A 74 10.37 -10.81 11.72
C GLU A 74 10.46 -11.42 10.31
N GLY A 75 11.50 -11.10 9.54
CA GLY A 75 11.76 -11.65 8.21
C GLY A 75 10.85 -11.08 7.13
N ILE A 76 10.52 -9.79 7.20
CA ILE A 76 9.86 -9.03 6.14
C ILE A 76 10.92 -8.28 5.33
N ASP A 77 10.98 -8.53 4.03
CA ASP A 77 11.97 -7.94 3.13
C ASP A 77 11.62 -6.50 2.72
N ALA A 78 10.33 -6.17 2.65
CA ALA A 78 9.85 -4.86 2.25
C ALA A 78 8.42 -4.57 2.75
N ILE A 79 8.10 -3.29 2.87
CA ILE A 79 6.74 -2.80 3.17
C ILE A 79 6.31 -1.84 2.05
N TYR A 80 5.16 -2.13 1.46
CA TYR A 80 4.58 -1.35 0.37
C TYR A 80 3.23 -0.76 0.76
N CYS A 81 3.07 0.54 0.51
CA CYS A 81 1.80 1.23 0.58
C CYS A 81 1.21 1.40 -0.83
N VAL A 82 0.05 0.82 -1.10
CA VAL A 82 -0.67 1.02 -2.38
C VAL A 82 -1.85 1.96 -2.20
N SER A 83 -2.08 2.84 -3.17
CA SER A 83 -3.31 3.63 -3.22
C SER A 83 -3.73 3.93 -4.65
N VAL A 84 -5.02 4.21 -4.83
CA VAL A 84 -5.60 4.64 -6.12
C VAL A 84 -5.32 6.14 -6.30
N ASN A 85 -4.05 6.45 -6.51
CA ASN A 85 -3.49 7.76 -6.78
C ASN A 85 -2.36 7.62 -7.80
N ASP A 86 -2.15 8.65 -8.62
CA ASP A 86 -1.06 8.67 -9.57
C ASP A 86 0.32 8.86 -8.90
N ALA A 87 1.39 8.60 -9.65
CA ALA A 87 2.76 8.64 -9.16
C ALA A 87 3.20 10.04 -8.70
N PHE A 88 2.64 11.13 -9.23
CA PHE A 88 3.02 12.47 -8.81
C PHE A 88 2.49 12.74 -7.40
N VAL A 89 1.22 12.41 -7.17
CA VAL A 89 0.58 12.56 -5.86
C VAL A 89 1.28 11.66 -4.83
N MET A 90 1.51 10.39 -5.16
CA MET A 90 2.18 9.47 -4.23
C MET A 90 3.59 9.95 -3.87
N ASN A 91 4.39 10.40 -4.84
CA ASN A 91 5.74 10.91 -4.56
C ASN A 91 5.72 12.19 -3.71
N ALA A 92 4.84 13.13 -4.02
CA ALA A 92 4.70 14.36 -3.24
C ALA A 92 4.26 14.07 -1.80
N TRP A 93 3.35 13.12 -1.64
CA TRP A 93 2.85 12.68 -0.34
C TRP A 93 3.93 12.00 0.50
N GLY A 94 4.64 11.01 -0.06
CA GLY A 94 5.75 10.34 0.62
C GLY A 94 6.83 11.33 1.06
N LYS A 95 7.18 12.29 0.20
CA LYS A 95 8.11 13.38 0.56
C LYS A 95 7.57 14.25 1.70
N SER A 96 6.28 14.59 1.70
CA SER A 96 5.68 15.42 2.75
C SER A 96 5.66 14.77 4.12
N LEU A 97 5.64 13.42 4.16
CA LEU A 97 5.68 12.63 5.39
C LEU A 97 7.11 12.26 5.82
N GLY A 98 8.12 12.58 5.00
CA GLY A 98 9.51 12.21 5.29
C GLY A 98 9.75 10.70 5.25
N LEU A 99 9.08 9.97 4.34
CA LEU A 99 9.32 8.53 4.20
C LEU A 99 10.73 8.24 3.69
N HIS A 100 11.32 7.20 4.25
CA HIS A 100 12.65 6.71 3.88
C HIS A 100 12.68 5.21 3.63
N LYS A 101 11.77 4.43 4.23
CA LYS A 101 11.78 2.96 4.19
C LYS A 101 10.57 2.36 3.48
N VAL A 102 9.35 2.80 3.82
CA VAL A 102 8.13 2.32 3.16
C VAL A 102 8.08 2.83 1.74
N GLU A 103 7.94 1.91 0.78
CA GLU A 103 7.82 2.23 -0.64
C GLU A 103 6.34 2.45 -1.03
N LEU A 104 6.11 3.39 -1.95
CA LEU A 104 4.77 3.78 -2.40
C LEU A 104 4.48 3.21 -3.79
N ILE A 105 3.34 2.53 -3.95
CA ILE A 105 2.85 1.97 -5.21
C ILE A 105 1.68 2.84 -5.73
N PRO A 106 1.86 3.56 -6.85
CA PRO A 106 0.80 4.37 -7.45
C PRO A 106 -0.11 3.53 -8.35
N ASP A 107 -1.15 2.91 -7.77
CA ASP A 107 -2.19 2.20 -8.54
C ASP A 107 -3.20 3.20 -9.13
N GLY A 108 -2.71 4.19 -9.89
CA GLY A 108 -3.51 5.35 -10.32
C GLY A 108 -4.71 5.02 -11.21
N SER A 109 -4.71 3.84 -11.85
CA SER A 109 -5.87 3.33 -12.62
C SER A 109 -6.78 2.41 -11.80
N GLY A 110 -6.43 2.12 -10.55
CA GLY A 110 -7.13 1.18 -9.67
C GLY A 110 -7.11 -0.26 -10.18
N GLU A 111 -6.21 -0.62 -11.09
CA GLU A 111 -6.23 -1.92 -11.76
C GLU A 111 -5.86 -3.03 -10.78
N PHE A 112 -4.80 -2.82 -10.01
CA PHE A 112 -4.36 -3.79 -9.01
C PHE A 112 -5.42 -3.93 -7.92
N THR A 113 -5.91 -2.81 -7.40
CA THR A 113 -6.97 -2.75 -6.38
C THR A 113 -8.25 -3.45 -6.84
N ARG A 114 -8.68 -3.22 -8.09
CA ARG A 114 -9.83 -3.91 -8.69
C ARG A 114 -9.62 -5.41 -8.77
N LYS A 115 -8.46 -5.86 -9.25
CA LYS A 115 -8.13 -7.29 -9.37
C LYS A 115 -7.93 -7.98 -8.01
N MET A 116 -7.54 -7.23 -6.97
CA MET A 116 -7.53 -7.69 -5.58
C MET A 116 -8.95 -7.82 -4.99
N GLY A 117 -9.96 -7.30 -5.69
CA GLY A 117 -11.35 -7.25 -5.23
C GLY A 117 -11.60 -6.19 -4.16
N MET A 118 -10.73 -5.18 -4.06
CA MET A 118 -10.72 -4.18 -2.99
C MET A 118 -11.09 -2.77 -3.46
N LEU A 119 -11.63 -2.65 -4.67
CA LEU A 119 -12.04 -1.35 -5.21
C LEU A 119 -13.47 -1.04 -4.79
N VAL A 120 -13.67 0.12 -4.15
CA VAL A 120 -14.97 0.62 -3.69
C VAL A 120 -15.20 2.05 -4.19
N ALA A 121 -16.45 2.44 -4.37
CA ALA A 121 -16.83 3.83 -4.57
C ALA A 121 -16.78 4.60 -3.26
N LYS A 122 -16.22 5.82 -3.28
CA LYS A 122 -16.26 6.78 -2.17
C LYS A 122 -16.75 8.14 -2.69
N ASP A 123 -17.84 8.11 -3.47
CA ASP A 123 -18.48 9.28 -4.06
C ASP A 123 -19.11 10.18 -2.98
N ASN A 124 -19.51 9.60 -1.84
CA ASN A 124 -19.94 10.34 -0.65
C ASN A 124 -18.89 11.34 -0.12
N LEU A 125 -17.61 11.16 -0.48
CA LEU A 125 -16.50 12.07 -0.16
C LEU A 125 -15.94 12.78 -1.41
N GLY A 126 -16.50 12.53 -2.59
CA GLY A 126 -16.01 13.06 -3.87
C GLY A 126 -14.70 12.42 -4.35
N PHE A 127 -14.39 11.20 -3.89
CA PHE A 127 -13.10 10.55 -4.20
C PHE A 127 -13.13 9.67 -5.46
N GLY A 128 -14.33 9.30 -5.93
CA GLY A 128 -14.49 8.28 -6.97
C GLY A 128 -14.15 6.88 -6.46
N MET A 129 -13.67 6.01 -7.37
CA MET A 129 -13.23 4.67 -7.02
C MET A 129 -11.89 4.70 -6.27
N ARG A 130 -11.81 4.06 -5.10
CA ARG A 130 -10.63 3.98 -4.23
C ARG A 130 -10.43 2.58 -3.71
N SER A 131 -9.25 2.34 -3.12
CA SER A 131 -9.04 1.11 -2.39
C SER A 131 -9.74 1.15 -1.05
N TRP A 132 -10.35 0.02 -0.70
CA TRP A 132 -10.64 -0.32 0.68
C TRP A 132 -9.35 -0.43 1.49
N ARG A 133 -9.44 -0.20 2.80
CA ARG A 133 -8.30 -0.30 3.71
C ARG A 133 -8.07 -1.76 4.10
N TYR A 134 -6.87 -2.26 3.85
CA TYR A 134 -6.45 -3.60 4.23
C TYR A 134 -4.93 -3.67 4.35
N ALA A 135 -4.43 -4.72 4.99
CA ALA A 135 -3.04 -5.17 4.88
C ALA A 135 -2.99 -6.66 4.50
N ALA A 136 -1.88 -7.09 3.92
CA ALA A 136 -1.64 -8.45 3.51
C ALA A 136 -0.16 -8.80 3.70
N LEU A 137 0.08 -9.99 4.23
CA LEU A 137 1.39 -10.61 4.19
C LEU A 137 1.47 -11.43 2.91
N ILE A 138 2.47 -11.16 2.08
CA ILE A 138 2.63 -11.78 0.76
C ILE A 138 4.01 -12.41 0.70
N ASN A 139 4.08 -13.71 0.42
CA ASN A 139 5.33 -14.45 0.24
C ASN A 139 5.41 -14.98 -1.19
N ASN A 140 6.41 -14.52 -1.93
CA ASN A 140 6.65 -14.89 -3.33
C ASN A 140 5.38 -14.72 -4.19
N GLY A 141 4.73 -13.57 -4.05
CA GLY A 141 3.48 -13.24 -4.73
C GLY A 141 2.24 -13.99 -4.24
N VAL A 142 2.32 -14.83 -3.21
CA VAL A 142 1.16 -15.55 -2.63
C VAL A 142 0.76 -14.92 -1.30
N VAL A 143 -0.54 -14.65 -1.13
CA VAL A 143 -1.09 -14.10 0.13
C VAL A 143 -1.06 -15.15 1.23
N GLU A 144 -0.27 -14.91 2.28
CA GLU A 144 -0.16 -15.75 3.48
C GLU A 144 -1.19 -15.35 4.55
N GLN A 145 -1.38 -14.05 4.76
CA GLN A 145 -2.31 -13.50 5.74
C GLN A 145 -3.03 -12.28 5.18
N TRP A 146 -4.24 -12.04 5.68
CA TRP A 146 -5.16 -11.02 5.17
C TRP A 146 -5.80 -10.25 6.33
N PHE A 147 -5.65 -8.94 6.33
CA PHE A 147 -6.08 -8.01 7.37
C PHE A 147 -6.99 -6.95 6.76
N GLU A 148 -8.27 -7.27 6.60
CA GLU A 148 -9.27 -6.39 5.98
C GLU A 148 -10.07 -5.65 7.04
N GLU A 149 -10.25 -4.35 6.88
CA GLU A 149 -11.13 -3.60 7.78
C GLU A 149 -12.60 -3.97 7.57
N GLU A 150 -13.40 -3.94 8.64
CA GLU A 150 -14.82 -4.26 8.60
C GLU A 150 -15.65 -3.22 7.85
N GLY A 151 -16.79 -3.64 7.28
CA GLY A 151 -17.73 -2.72 6.63
C GLY A 151 -17.40 -2.43 5.16
N PHE A 152 -16.66 -3.33 4.51
CA PHE A 152 -16.39 -3.29 3.07
C PHE A 152 -17.68 -3.03 2.28
N SER A 153 -17.80 -1.82 1.73
CA SER A 153 -18.96 -1.39 0.96
C SER A 153 -18.67 -0.07 0.23
N ASP A 154 -19.39 0.15 -0.86
CA ASP A 154 -19.45 1.45 -1.53
C ASP A 154 -20.06 2.49 -0.60
N ASN A 155 -19.48 3.69 -0.58
CA ASN A 155 -19.93 4.84 0.19
C ASN A 155 -20.08 4.58 1.69
N CYS A 156 -19.28 3.66 2.25
CA CYS A 156 -19.19 3.46 3.68
C CYS A 156 -18.92 4.79 4.40
N GLU A 157 -19.76 5.12 5.39
CA GLU A 157 -19.67 6.36 6.17
C GLU A 157 -18.55 6.31 7.22
N ALA A 158 -18.20 5.11 7.68
CA ALA A 158 -17.12 4.90 8.63
C ALA A 158 -15.75 4.96 7.95
N ASP A 159 -14.72 5.29 8.73
CA ASP A 159 -13.31 5.18 8.35
C ASP A 159 -12.60 4.17 9.28
N PRO A 160 -12.90 2.87 9.16
CA PRO A 160 -12.37 1.86 10.06
C PRO A 160 -10.84 1.76 9.93
N TYR A 161 -10.18 1.62 11.08
CA TYR A 161 -8.75 1.43 11.18
C TYR A 161 -8.43 0.70 12.48
N GLY A 162 -8.05 -0.56 12.37
CA GLY A 162 -7.65 -1.40 13.50
C GLY A 162 -7.06 -2.73 13.03
N VAL A 163 -7.80 -3.45 12.19
CA VAL A 163 -7.38 -4.78 11.69
C VAL A 163 -6.10 -4.66 10.86
N SER A 164 -6.01 -3.64 10.03
CA SER A 164 -4.86 -3.36 9.15
C SER A 164 -3.78 -2.47 9.79
N SER A 165 -3.88 -2.20 11.10
CA SER A 165 -2.86 -1.42 11.81
C SER A 165 -1.52 -2.18 11.87
N PRO A 166 -0.37 -1.48 11.79
CA PRO A 166 0.92 -2.14 11.85
C PRO A 166 1.14 -2.84 13.20
N GLN A 167 0.56 -2.33 14.28
CA GLN A 167 0.60 -2.99 15.59
C GLN A 167 -0.05 -4.37 15.55
N ASN A 168 -1.27 -4.47 15.01
CA ASN A 168 -1.98 -5.75 14.89
C ASN A 168 -1.26 -6.72 13.94
N VAL A 169 -0.72 -6.21 12.82
CA VAL A 169 0.06 -7.04 11.88
C VAL A 169 1.33 -7.57 12.56
N LEU A 170 2.07 -6.73 13.28
CA LEU A 170 3.31 -7.12 13.96
C LEU A 170 3.05 -8.12 15.09
N GLU A 171 1.99 -7.91 15.88
CA GLU A 171 1.58 -8.86 16.92
C GLU A 171 1.25 -10.23 16.31
N THR A 172 0.54 -10.25 15.19
CA THR A 172 0.20 -11.49 14.47
C THR A 172 1.45 -12.22 13.96
N LEU A 173 2.44 -11.50 13.45
CA LEU A 173 3.73 -12.08 13.04
C LEU A 173 4.48 -12.70 14.23
N LYS A 174 4.59 -11.97 15.33
CA LYS A 174 5.28 -12.42 16.56
C LYS A 174 4.59 -13.63 17.21
N ALA A 175 3.27 -13.75 17.08
CA ALA A 175 2.52 -14.90 17.58
C ALA A 175 2.65 -16.16 16.72
N ALA A 176 3.07 -16.03 15.45
CA ALA A 176 3.25 -17.13 14.52
C ALA A 176 4.68 -17.71 14.46
N ALA A 177 5.64 -17.03 15.11
CA ALA A 177 7.03 -17.45 15.27
C ALA A 177 7.22 -18.46 16.41
#